data_AF-A0A944NWA6-F1
#
_entry.id   AF-A0A944NWA6-F1
#
_cell.length_a   1.000
_cell.length_b   1.000
_cell.length_c   1.000
_cell.angle_alpha   90.00
_cell.angle_beta   90.00
_cell.angle_gamma   90.00
#
_symmetry.space_group_name_H-M   'P 1'
#
loop_
_entity.id
_entity.type
_entity.pdbx_description
1 polymer ?
#
loop_
_entity_poly.entity_id
_entity_poly.type
_entity_poly.pdbx_seq_one_letter_code
_entity_poly.pdbx_strand_id
1 'polypeptide(L)'
;MRALPLDIGTIHFVGIGGIGMSGIAEVLHTLGYSVQGSDVAEGANVKRLRGLGITIHIGHAEENLGEARVIVTSTAVRSDNPEVQAARHRMIPVVRRAEMLGELMRLKWSIAVGGTHGKTTTTSLVAAVLDTAGMDPTVINGGI
;
A
#
# COMPACT_ATOMS: atom_id res chain seq x y z
N MET A 1 19.62 11.52 -2.74
CA MET A 1 18.37 10.79 -3.08
C MET A 1 17.57 11.71 -3.99
N ARG A 2 17.35 11.37 -5.27
CA ARG A 2 16.46 12.17 -6.13
C ARG A 2 15.05 12.02 -5.57
N ALA A 3 14.48 13.11 -5.04
CA ALA A 3 13.04 13.18 -4.80
C ALA A 3 12.33 12.83 -6.11
N LEU A 4 11.35 11.93 -6.05
CA LEU A 4 10.55 11.61 -7.21
C LEU A 4 9.71 12.85 -7.57
N PRO A 5 9.64 13.25 -8.85
CA PRO A 5 9.37 14.63 -9.22
C PRO A 5 7.89 14.99 -9.33
N LEU A 6 6.97 14.15 -8.84
CA LEU A 6 5.53 14.35 -9.06
C LEU A 6 4.78 14.25 -7.73
N ASP A 7 4.36 15.42 -7.25
CA ASP A 7 3.25 15.51 -6.29
C ASP A 7 1.99 15.03 -7.00
N ILE A 8 1.56 13.81 -6.66
CA ILE A 8 0.32 13.21 -7.17
C ILE A 8 -0.86 13.41 -6.20
N GLY A 9 -0.66 14.20 -5.13
CA GLY A 9 -1.62 14.39 -4.04
C GLY A 9 -1.77 13.17 -3.13
N THR A 10 -2.78 13.21 -2.27
CA THR A 10 -3.04 12.17 -1.27
C THR A 10 -3.51 10.86 -1.91
N ILE A 11 -2.86 9.76 -1.56
CA ILE A 11 -3.20 8.40 -1.97
C ILE A 11 -4.08 7.77 -0.88
N HIS A 12 -5.30 7.37 -1.22
CA HIS A 12 -6.23 6.74 -0.28
C HIS A 12 -6.33 5.24 -0.54
N PHE A 13 -6.02 4.43 0.48
CA PHE A 13 -6.11 2.97 0.43
C PHE A 13 -7.44 2.47 1.01
N VAL A 14 -8.22 1.73 0.23
CA VAL A 14 -9.44 1.06 0.71
C VAL A 14 -9.09 -0.35 1.19
N GLY A 15 -9.27 -0.62 2.48
CA GLY A 15 -8.82 -1.86 3.13
C GLY A 15 -7.31 -1.85 3.39
N ILE A 16 -6.80 -0.73 3.93
CA ILE A 16 -5.37 -0.48 4.14
C ILE A 16 -4.69 -1.47 5.10
N GLY A 17 -5.43 -2.02 6.05
CA GLY A 17 -4.95 -2.98 7.05
C GLY A 17 -4.68 -4.38 6.50
N GLY A 18 -5.11 -4.70 5.27
CA GLY A 18 -4.78 -5.95 4.60
C GLY A 18 -3.27 -6.16 4.46
N ILE A 19 -2.80 -7.42 4.56
CA ILE A 19 -1.36 -7.74 4.59
C ILE A 19 -0.59 -7.20 3.38
N GLY A 20 -1.17 -7.31 2.17
CA GLY A 20 -0.55 -6.78 0.96
C GLY A 20 -0.79 -5.29 0.71
N MET A 21 -1.71 -4.65 1.43
CA MET A 21 -2.03 -3.22 1.28
C MET A 21 -1.18 -2.39 2.24
N SER A 22 -1.10 -2.81 3.50
CA SER A 22 -0.39 -2.09 4.56
C SER A 22 1.09 -1.91 4.26
N GLY A 23 1.77 -2.93 3.73
CA GLY A 23 3.17 -2.81 3.32
C GLY A 23 3.38 -1.79 2.20
N ILE A 24 2.48 -1.75 1.20
CA ILE A 24 2.60 -0.77 0.10
C ILE A 24 2.35 0.66 0.63
N ALA A 25 1.33 0.84 1.47
CA ALA A 25 0.99 2.12 2.06
C ALA A 25 2.13 2.70 2.91
N GLU A 26 2.76 1.85 3.72
CA GLU A 26 3.93 2.21 4.52
C GLU A 26 5.11 2.64 3.64
N VAL A 27 5.48 1.85 2.63
CA VAL A 27 6.63 2.20 1.80
C VAL A 27 6.39 3.52 1.07
N LEU A 28 5.18 3.77 0.56
CA LEU A 28 4.83 5.07 -0.03
C LEU A 28 4.97 6.21 0.99
N HIS A 29 4.49 6.02 2.22
CA HIS A 29 4.63 7.00 3.29
C HIS A 29 6.10 7.28 3.63
N THR A 30 6.94 6.24 3.76
CA THR A 30 8.39 6.37 4.00
C THR A 30 9.12 7.05 2.84
N LEU A 31 8.62 6.91 1.61
CA LEU A 31 9.13 7.63 0.44
C LEU A 31 8.66 9.10 0.37
N GLY A 32 7.85 9.55 1.33
CA GLY A 32 7.39 10.94 1.46
C GLY A 32 6.07 11.25 0.76
N TYR A 33 5.34 10.25 0.28
CA TYR A 33 4.00 10.46 -0.28
C TYR A 33 2.97 10.70 0.83
N SER A 34 1.95 11.53 0.52
CA SER A 34 0.78 11.67 1.37
C SER A 34 -0.10 10.42 1.24
N VAL A 35 -0.25 9.68 2.34
CA VAL A 35 -0.99 8.42 2.38
C VAL A 35 -2.06 8.50 3.47
N GLN A 36 -3.26 8.04 3.14
CA GLN A 36 -4.34 7.80 4.07
C GLN A 36 -5.06 6.49 3.69
N GLY A 37 -6.06 6.08 4.48
CA GLY A 37 -6.93 5.00 4.05
C GLY A 37 -8.11 4.73 4.96
N SER A 38 -8.80 3.64 4.66
CA SER A 38 -9.91 3.10 5.42
C SER A 38 -9.72 1.60 5.64
N ASP A 39 -10.34 1.06 6.69
CA ASP A 39 -10.48 -0.38 6.86
C ASP A 39 -11.82 -0.72 7.56
N VAL A 40 -12.28 -1.96 7.42
CA VAL A 40 -13.53 -2.42 8.04
C VAL A 40 -13.43 -2.47 9.57
N ALA A 41 -12.23 -2.73 10.09
CA ALA A 41 -12.01 -2.91 11.52
C ALA A 41 -10.61 -2.47 11.93
N GLU A 42 -10.47 -2.22 13.23
CA GLU A 42 -9.15 -2.05 13.83
C GLU A 42 -8.34 -3.36 13.80
N GLY A 43 -7.03 -3.24 13.67
CA GLY A 43 -6.13 -4.38 13.55
C GLY A 43 -4.67 -4.01 13.81
N ALA A 44 -3.80 -5.01 13.90
CA ALA A 44 -2.37 -4.80 14.16
C ALA A 44 -1.73 -3.86 13.10
N ASN A 45 -2.02 -4.10 11.82
CA ASN A 45 -1.52 -3.26 10.73
C ASN A 45 -2.06 -1.83 10.78
N VAL A 46 -3.37 -1.66 11.06
CA VAL A 46 -3.97 -0.31 11.17
C VAL A 46 -3.33 0.48 12.32
N LYS A 47 -3.19 -0.13 13.50
CA LYS A 47 -2.52 0.48 14.66
C LYS A 47 -1.08 0.87 14.33
N ARG A 48 -0.35 -0.02 13.68
CA ARG A 48 1.04 0.20 13.27
C ARG A 48 1.16 1.40 12.31
N LEU A 49 0.36 1.44 11.26
CA LEU A 49 0.35 2.54 10.28
C LEU A 49 -0.07 3.87 10.90
N ARG A 50 -1.06 3.88 11.81
CA ARG A 50 -1.41 5.07 12.59
C ARG A 50 -0.24 5.56 13.44
N GLY A 51 0.53 4.65 14.03
CA GLY A 51 1.75 4.97 14.77
C GLY A 51 2.83 5.63 13.92
N LEU A 52 2.82 5.42 12.60
CA LEU A 52 3.68 6.13 11.64
C LEU A 52 3.12 7.50 11.23
N GLY A 53 1.91 7.86 11.68
CA GLY A 53 1.25 9.13 11.33
C GLY A 53 0.29 9.06 10.14
N ILE A 54 -0.01 7.85 9.64
CA ILE A 54 -0.98 7.68 8.54
C ILE A 54 -2.40 7.81 9.08
N THR A 55 -3.19 8.69 8.48
CA THR A 55 -4.63 8.83 8.79
C THR A 55 -5.39 7.62 8.27
N ILE A 56 -6.07 6.91 9.17
CA ILE A 56 -6.90 5.74 8.81
C ILE A 56 -8.29 5.90 9.41
N HIS A 57 -9.33 5.69 8.61
CA HIS A 57 -10.73 5.66 9.03
C HIS A 57 -11.20 4.22 9.24
N ILE A 58 -12.04 3.97 10.26
CA ILE A 58 -12.69 2.68 10.45
C ILE A 58 -14.12 2.75 9.92
N GLY A 59 -14.49 1.75 9.13
CA GLY A 59 -15.68 1.78 8.29
C GLY A 59 -15.41 2.46 6.95
N HIS A 60 -16.19 2.09 5.94
CA HIS A 60 -16.10 2.68 4.61
C HIS A 60 -17.20 3.72 4.42
N ALA A 61 -16.80 4.94 4.06
CA ALA A 61 -17.71 6.06 3.87
C ALA A 61 -17.12 7.03 2.83
N GLU A 62 -17.97 7.65 2.00
CA GLU A 62 -17.53 8.55 0.94
C GLU A 62 -16.66 9.70 1.47
N GLU A 63 -16.98 10.19 2.66
CA GLU A 63 -16.30 11.30 3.34
C GLU A 63 -14.84 10.99 3.65
N ASN A 64 -14.49 9.70 3.81
CA ASN A 64 -13.12 9.25 4.05
C ASN A 64 -12.18 9.58 2.89
N LEU A 65 -12.71 9.83 1.68
CA LEU A 65 -11.89 10.22 0.54
C LEU A 65 -11.22 11.57 0.74
N GLY A 66 -11.88 12.54 1.39
CA GLY A 66 -11.39 13.91 1.51
C GLY A 66 -10.86 14.46 0.17
N GLU A 67 -9.62 14.92 0.17
CA GLU A 67 -8.91 15.47 -0.99
C GLU A 67 -8.04 14.43 -1.73
N ALA A 68 -8.34 13.13 -1.59
CA ALA A 68 -7.61 12.07 -2.27
C ALA A 68 -7.59 12.27 -3.79
N ARG A 69 -6.43 12.03 -4.40
CA ARG A 69 -6.18 12.15 -5.83
C ARG A 69 -5.98 10.81 -6.52
N VAL A 70 -5.71 9.76 -5.75
CA VAL A 70 -5.60 8.37 -6.23
C VAL A 70 -6.19 7.44 -5.20
N ILE A 71 -6.99 6.46 -5.64
CA ILE A 71 -7.51 5.40 -4.79
C ILE A 71 -6.80 4.09 -5.10
N VAL A 72 -6.36 3.37 -4.07
CA VAL A 72 -5.79 2.03 -4.21
C VAL A 72 -6.72 1.00 -3.60
N THR A 73 -7.07 -0.02 -4.38
CA THR A 73 -7.96 -1.09 -3.94
C THR A 73 -7.31 -2.46 -4.04
N SER A 74 -7.69 -3.35 -3.12
CA SER A 74 -7.41 -4.78 -3.24
C SER A 74 -8.50 -5.48 -4.06
N THR A 75 -8.29 -6.75 -4.41
CA THR A 75 -9.30 -7.59 -5.07
C THR A 75 -10.51 -7.90 -4.17
N ALA A 76 -10.39 -7.70 -2.86
CA ALA A 76 -11.49 -7.91 -1.91
C ALA A 76 -12.45 -6.71 -1.83
N VAL A 77 -12.03 -5.54 -2.34
CA VAL A 77 -12.88 -4.33 -2.36
C VAL A 77 -13.89 -4.48 -3.49
N ARG A 78 -15.16 -4.54 -3.11
CA ARG A 78 -16.28 -4.65 -4.05
C ARG A 78 -16.54 -3.30 -4.72
N SER A 79 -17.16 -3.34 -5.89
CA SER A 79 -17.53 -2.13 -6.63
C SER A 79 -18.58 -1.28 -5.93
N ASP A 80 -19.42 -1.86 -5.07
CA ASP A 80 -20.45 -1.16 -4.28
C ASP A 80 -19.89 -0.48 -3.02
N ASN A 81 -18.58 -0.56 -2.78
CA ASN A 81 -17.95 0.19 -1.69
C ASN A 81 -18.17 1.70 -1.90
N PRO A 82 -18.64 2.44 -0.88
CA PRO A 82 -19.00 3.85 -1.02
C PRO A 82 -17.82 4.75 -1.43
N GLU A 83 -16.60 4.44 -0.97
CA GLU A 83 -15.39 5.19 -1.34
C GLU A 83 -15.04 4.94 -2.81
N VAL A 84 -15.23 3.72 -3.32
CA VAL A 84 -14.98 3.41 -4.73
C VAL A 84 -16.01 4.07 -5.63
N GLN A 85 -17.29 4.09 -5.24
CA GLN A 85 -18.36 4.76 -5.99
C GLN A 85 -18.14 6.27 -6.03
N ALA A 86 -17.86 6.89 -4.88
CA ALA A 86 -17.57 8.32 -4.80
C ALA A 86 -16.33 8.71 -5.63
N ALA A 87 -15.27 7.89 -5.60
CA ALA A 87 -14.09 8.12 -6.42
C ALA A 87 -14.43 8.13 -7.92
N ARG A 88 -15.29 7.21 -8.38
CA ARG A 88 -15.75 7.17 -9.76
C ARG A 88 -16.57 8.41 -10.12
N HIS A 89 -17.51 8.82 -9.26
CA HIS A 89 -18.30 10.04 -9.48
C HIS A 89 -17.42 11.30 -9.55
N ARG A 90 -16.36 11.35 -8.74
CA ARG A 90 -15.39 12.45 -8.71
C ARG A 90 -14.28 12.32 -9.76
N MET A 91 -14.33 11.29 -10.62
CA MET A 91 -13.31 11.00 -11.64
C MET A 91 -11.89 10.83 -11.06
N ILE A 92 -11.80 10.37 -9.82
CA ILE A 92 -10.54 10.04 -9.16
C ILE A 92 -10.08 8.66 -9.65
N PRO A 93 -8.84 8.49 -10.14
CA PRO A 93 -8.34 7.21 -10.63
C PRO A 93 -8.33 6.16 -9.51
N VAL A 94 -8.86 4.97 -9.84
CA VAL A 94 -8.86 3.80 -8.97
C VAL A 94 -7.88 2.78 -9.53
N VAL A 95 -6.78 2.57 -8.81
CA VAL A 95 -5.65 1.71 -9.19
C VAL A 95 -5.68 0.44 -8.37
N ARG A 96 -5.35 -0.70 -8.98
CA ARG A 96 -5.28 -1.98 -8.27
C ARG A 96 -3.98 -2.08 -7.47
N ARG A 97 -4.03 -2.76 -6.33
CA ARG A 97 -2.86 -3.09 -5.50
C ARG A 97 -1.65 -3.59 -6.31
N ALA A 98 -1.88 -4.48 -7.27
CA ALA A 98 -0.80 -5.06 -8.09
C ALA A 98 -0.15 -4.03 -9.02
N GLU A 99 -0.92 -3.09 -9.55
CA GLU A 99 -0.40 -1.99 -10.39
C GLU A 99 0.43 -1.03 -9.54
N MET A 100 -0.09 -0.67 -8.35
CA MET A 100 0.65 0.18 -7.40
C MET A 100 1.96 -0.45 -6.94
N LEU A 101 1.97 -1.76 -6.68
CA LEU A 101 3.20 -2.50 -6.40
C LEU A 101 4.16 -2.46 -7.59
N GLY A 102 3.67 -2.62 -8.82
CA GLY A 102 4.46 -2.53 -10.04
C GLY A 102 5.14 -1.17 -10.19
N GLU A 103 4.42 -0.09 -9.92
CA GLU A 103 4.98 1.26 -9.95
C GLU A 103 6.03 1.47 -8.84
N LEU A 104 5.78 0.98 -7.63
CA LEU A 104 6.75 1.00 -6.54
C LEU A 104 8.06 0.29 -6.93
N MET A 105 7.97 -0.85 -7.61
CA MET A 105 9.12 -1.61 -8.08
C MET A 105 9.96 -0.86 -9.12
N ARG A 106 9.39 0.14 -9.83
CA ARG A 106 10.14 0.99 -10.77
C ARG A 106 11.01 2.03 -10.06
N LEU A 107 10.70 2.34 -8.79
CA LEU A 107 11.37 3.41 -8.04
C LEU A 107 12.71 2.96 -7.44
N LYS A 108 12.92 1.65 -7.32
CA LYS A 108 14.08 1.03 -6.65
C LYS A 108 14.54 -0.22 -7.40
N TRP A 109 15.77 -0.64 -7.13
CA TRP A 109 16.21 -1.97 -7.53
C TRP A 109 15.36 -3.00 -6.79
N SER A 110 14.73 -3.89 -7.54
CA SER A 110 13.67 -4.76 -7.03
C SER A 110 13.94 -6.21 -7.40
N ILE A 111 13.74 -7.11 -6.44
CA ILE A 111 13.79 -8.56 -6.66
C ILE A 111 12.36 -9.09 -6.55
N ALA A 112 11.87 -9.72 -7.63
CA ALA A 112 10.55 -10.31 -7.67
C ALA A 112 10.63 -11.84 -7.55
N VAL A 113 9.96 -12.40 -6.54
CA VAL A 113 9.91 -13.86 -6.32
C VAL A 113 8.55 -14.41 -6.76
N GLY A 114 8.54 -15.04 -7.93
CA GLY A 114 7.37 -15.74 -8.49
C GLY A 114 7.36 -17.25 -8.20
N GLY A 115 6.25 -17.93 -8.54
CA GLY A 115 6.12 -19.38 -8.45
C GLY A 115 4.88 -19.86 -7.68
N THR A 116 4.49 -21.12 -7.81
CA THR A 116 3.32 -21.66 -7.11
C THR A 116 3.60 -21.88 -5.61
N HIS A 117 4.78 -22.41 -5.28
CA HIS A 117 5.22 -22.72 -3.93
C HIS A 117 6.56 -22.03 -3.61
N GLY A 118 6.91 -21.93 -2.32
CA GLY A 118 8.23 -21.45 -1.90
C GLY A 118 8.48 -19.94 -2.00
N LYS A 119 7.53 -19.14 -2.52
CA LYS A 119 7.68 -17.68 -2.66
C LYS A 119 8.03 -16.99 -1.35
N THR A 120 7.16 -17.12 -0.34
CA THR A 120 7.34 -16.49 0.97
C THR A 120 8.68 -16.84 1.60
N THR A 121 9.02 -18.13 1.65
CA THR A 121 10.29 -18.61 2.19
C THR A 121 11.49 -18.05 1.43
N THR A 122 11.43 -18.07 0.10
CA THR A 122 12.52 -17.56 -0.75
C THR A 122 12.69 -16.05 -0.59
N THR A 123 11.59 -15.29 -0.52
CA THR A 123 11.61 -13.85 -0.24
C THR A 123 12.29 -13.58 1.10
N SER A 124 11.94 -14.32 2.16
CA SER A 124 12.56 -14.16 3.49
C SER A 124 14.05 -14.51 3.50
N LEU A 125 14.47 -15.56 2.79
CA LEU A 125 15.88 -15.92 2.68
C LEU A 125 16.69 -14.86 1.93
N VAL A 126 16.17 -14.35 0.81
CA VAL A 126 16.80 -13.27 0.05
C VAL A 126 16.93 -12.01 0.91
N ALA A 127 15.86 -11.64 1.63
CA ALA A 127 15.88 -10.52 2.55
C ALA A 127 16.96 -10.68 3.64
N ALA A 128 17.04 -11.84 4.28
CA ALA A 128 18.02 -12.12 5.32
C ALA A 128 19.47 -12.02 4.81
N VAL A 129 19.74 -12.50 3.59
CA VAL A 129 21.07 -12.40 2.97
C VAL A 129 21.44 -10.93 2.70
N LEU A 130 20.52 -10.15 2.14
CA LEU A 130 20.74 -8.73 1.84
C LEU A 130 20.92 -7.90 3.13
N ASP A 131 20.12 -8.19 4.15
CA ASP A 131 20.23 -7.55 5.46
C ASP A 131 21.57 -7.88 6.14
N THR A 132 21.99 -9.15 6.13
CA THR A 132 23.30 -9.58 6.64
C THR A 132 24.46 -8.90 5.89
N ALA A 133 24.27 -8.57 4.61
CA ALA A 133 25.22 -7.82 3.81
C ALA A 133 25.19 -6.30 4.07
N GLY A 134 24.36 -5.82 5.00
CA GLY A 134 24.23 -4.40 5.35
C GLY A 134 23.49 -3.57 4.31
N MET A 135 22.67 -4.18 3.47
CA MET A 135 21.96 -3.49 2.37
C MET A 135 20.59 -2.92 2.77
N ASP A 136 20.10 -3.21 3.98
CA ASP A 136 18.82 -2.73 4.54
C ASP A 136 17.64 -2.83 3.54
N PRO A 137 17.28 -4.06 3.11
CA PRO A 137 16.27 -4.25 2.08
C PRO A 137 14.86 -3.92 2.60
N THR A 138 14.07 -3.20 1.79
CA THR A 138 12.61 -3.13 1.99
C THR A 138 11.97 -4.44 1.53
N VAL A 139 11.21 -5.10 2.41
CA VAL A 139 10.59 -6.40 2.13
C VAL A 139 9.06 -6.28 2.10
N ILE A 140 8.44 -6.70 1.00
CA ILE A 140 6.99 -6.82 0.89
C ILE A 140 6.64 -8.31 0.76
N ASN A 141 6.14 -8.90 1.84
CA ASN A 141 5.77 -10.31 1.91
C ASN A 141 4.25 -10.50 2.10
N GLY A 142 3.69 -11.53 1.47
CA GLY A 142 2.27 -11.88 1.57
C GLY A 142 1.90 -12.72 2.80
N GLY A 143 2.83 -12.86 3.75
CA GLY A 143 2.71 -13.64 4.99
C GLY A 143 3.79 -13.21 5.98
N ILE A 144 3.57 -13.54 7.26
CA ILE A 144 4.53 -13.32 8.36
C ILE A 144 5.60 -14.42 8.30
#